data_AF-A0A0F7VRS0-F1
#
_entry.id   AF-A0A0F7VRS0-F1
#
_cell.length_a   1.000
_cell.length_b   1.000
_cell.length_c   1.000
_cell.angle_alpha   90.00
_cell.angle_beta   90.00
_cell.angle_gamma   90.00
#
_symmetry.space_group_name_H-M   'P 1'
#
loop_
_entity.id
_entity.type
_entity.pdbx_description
1 polymer ?
#
loop_
_entity_poly.entity_id
_entity_poly.type
_entity_poly.pdbx_seq_one_letter_code
_entity_poly.pdbx_strand_id
1 'polypeptide(L)'
;MPAILVAEHVAPVTSPVPSVSVEDLSNGERAVALYASDMPTGYSLQGPVDTALIEWMVQGVKLLGREEVRRRASYLAGHRKLWLRDLMTPEINRRHKARFPSARRLRVAESMASTSLFWVSVAPEARELPVVIDGTCPRCDGAGKLWVNLVIDDVSGWFEEGYAPCWVCRDGGAA
;
A
#
# COMPACT_ATOMS: atom_id res chain seq x y z
N MET A 1 -58.30 -18.83 11.82
CA MET A 1 -57.66 -18.08 10.73
C MET A 1 -56.24 -17.73 11.18
N PRO A 2 -55.16 -18.18 10.55
CA PRO A 2 -53.82 -17.76 10.93
C PRO A 2 -53.42 -16.50 10.13
N ALA A 3 -52.85 -15.51 10.82
CA ALA A 3 -52.28 -14.31 10.22
C ALA A 3 -50.85 -14.61 9.75
N ILE A 4 -50.56 -14.33 8.48
CA ILE A 4 -49.23 -14.42 7.89
C ILE A 4 -48.53 -13.08 8.12
N LEU A 5 -47.44 -13.07 8.90
CA LEU A 5 -46.54 -11.92 9.00
C LEU A 5 -45.57 -11.97 7.81
N VAL A 6 -45.75 -11.05 6.86
CA VAL A 6 -44.79 -10.80 5.79
C VAL A 6 -43.74 -9.84 6.33
N ALA A 7 -42.51 -10.33 6.54
CA ALA A 7 -41.38 -9.47 6.86
C ALA A 7 -40.90 -8.80 5.56
N GLU A 8 -40.97 -7.47 5.49
CA GLU A 8 -40.36 -6.70 4.41
C GLU A 8 -38.84 -6.94 4.41
N HIS A 9 -38.34 -7.45 3.29
CA HIS A 9 -36.92 -7.55 3.02
C HIS A 9 -36.37 -6.14 2.76
N VAL A 10 -35.87 -5.50 3.81
CA VAL A 10 -35.07 -4.26 3.66
C VAL A 10 -33.76 -4.66 2.99
N ALA A 11 -33.62 -4.34 1.71
CA ALA A 11 -32.37 -4.50 1.00
C ALA A 11 -31.27 -3.67 1.70
N PRO A 12 -30.06 -4.21 1.87
CA PRO A 12 -28.96 -3.46 2.47
C PRO A 12 -28.66 -2.24 1.59
N VAL A 13 -28.66 -1.06 2.21
CA VAL A 13 -28.21 0.19 1.61
C VAL A 13 -26.70 0.06 1.38
N THR A 14 -26.31 -0.30 0.15
CA THR A 14 -24.92 -0.26 -0.29
C THR A 14 -24.55 1.21 -0.43
N SER A 15 -23.90 1.78 0.59
CA SER A 15 -23.23 3.07 0.48
C SER A 15 -22.33 3.05 -0.77
N PRO A 16 -22.37 4.08 -1.63
CA PRO A 16 -21.50 4.12 -2.79
C PRO A 16 -20.04 4.10 -2.32
N VAL A 17 -19.29 3.10 -2.78
CA VAL A 17 -17.83 3.07 -2.58
C VAL A 17 -17.28 4.31 -3.27
N PRO A 18 -16.60 5.22 -2.55
CA PRO A 18 -16.03 6.41 -3.16
C PRO A 18 -15.16 5.98 -4.34
N SER A 19 -15.37 6.61 -5.49
CA SER A 19 -14.60 6.34 -6.70
C SER A 19 -13.14 6.66 -6.43
N VAL A 20 -12.30 5.62 -6.36
CA VAL A 20 -10.85 5.80 -6.16
C VAL A 20 -10.25 6.30 -7.46
N SER A 21 -9.67 7.51 -7.45
CA SER A 21 -8.80 7.94 -8.55
C SER A 21 -7.44 7.27 -8.45
N VAL A 22 -6.89 6.87 -9.60
CA VAL A 22 -5.53 6.35 -9.70
C VAL A 22 -4.48 7.44 -9.48
N GLU A 23 -4.83 8.71 -9.73
CA GLU A 23 -3.96 9.86 -9.42
C GLU A 23 -3.68 9.95 -7.91
N ASP A 24 -4.64 9.53 -7.09
CA ASP A 24 -4.50 9.53 -5.64
C ASP A 24 -3.65 8.36 -5.13
N LEU A 25 -3.18 7.45 -5.99
CA LEU A 25 -2.32 6.33 -5.60
C LEU A 25 -0.85 6.68 -5.83
N SER A 26 -0.02 6.55 -4.79
CA SER A 26 1.44 6.50 -4.91
C SER A 26 1.88 5.38 -5.85
N ASN A 27 3.10 5.46 -6.37
CA ASN A 27 3.67 4.38 -7.18
C ASN A 27 3.66 3.02 -6.43
N GLY A 28 3.93 3.04 -5.11
CA GLY A 28 3.87 1.83 -4.28
C GLY A 28 2.45 1.27 -4.15
N GLU A 29 1.45 2.14 -3.95
CA GLU A 29 0.04 1.75 -3.89
C GLU A 29 -0.45 1.20 -5.23
N ARG A 30 -0.03 1.80 -6.36
CA ARG A 30 -0.31 1.27 -7.71
C ARG A 30 0.28 -0.13 -7.89
N ALA A 31 1.51 -0.36 -7.44
CA ALA A 31 2.14 -1.68 -7.52
C ALA A 31 1.39 -2.72 -6.69
N VAL A 32 0.96 -2.38 -5.48
CA VAL A 32 0.15 -3.29 -4.63
C VAL A 32 -1.22 -3.56 -5.25
N ALA A 33 -1.88 -2.53 -5.79
CA ALA A 33 -3.16 -2.69 -6.45
C ALA A 33 -3.05 -3.63 -7.66
N LEU A 34 -2.07 -3.42 -8.54
CA LEU A 34 -1.78 -4.32 -9.66
C LEU A 34 -1.37 -5.73 -9.21
N TYR A 35 -0.69 -5.85 -8.08
CA TYR A 35 -0.38 -7.16 -7.51
C TYR A 35 -1.66 -7.92 -7.13
N ALA A 36 -2.66 -7.24 -6.60
CA ALA A 36 -3.90 -7.85 -6.12
C ALA A 36 -4.99 -8.01 -7.18
N SER A 37 -4.87 -7.34 -8.33
CA SER A 37 -5.84 -7.36 -9.41
C SER A 37 -5.76 -8.62 -10.27
N ASP A 38 -6.57 -8.71 -11.32
CA ASP A 38 -6.48 -9.79 -12.29
C ASP A 38 -5.41 -9.55 -13.38
N MET A 39 -4.50 -8.59 -13.18
CA MET A 39 -3.41 -8.32 -14.13
C MET A 39 -2.61 -9.60 -14.43
N PRO A 40 -2.41 -9.97 -15.71
CA PRO A 40 -1.62 -11.14 -16.09
C PRO A 40 -0.16 -11.05 -15.66
N THR A 41 0.44 -12.19 -15.30
CA THR A 41 1.84 -12.26 -14.82
C THR A 41 2.91 -12.06 -15.91
N GLY A 42 2.48 -11.92 -17.16
CA GLY A 42 3.33 -11.67 -18.33
C GLY A 42 2.85 -10.49 -19.17
N TYR A 43 2.11 -9.57 -18.56
CA TYR A 43 1.53 -8.44 -19.26
C TYR A 43 2.59 -7.50 -19.84
N SER A 44 2.31 -6.97 -21.04
CA SER A 44 3.05 -5.91 -21.70
C SER A 44 2.09 -4.80 -22.13
N LEU A 45 2.56 -3.57 -22.11
CA LEU A 45 1.77 -2.40 -22.49
C LEU A 45 1.27 -2.52 -23.93
N GLN A 46 0.03 -2.08 -24.15
CA GLN A 46 -0.62 -2.13 -25.45
C GLN A 46 -0.60 -0.80 -26.21
N GLY A 47 -0.12 0.28 -25.58
CA GLY A 47 -0.08 1.61 -26.19
C GLY A 47 0.54 2.68 -25.30
N PRO A 48 0.50 3.96 -25.75
CA PRO A 48 1.06 5.08 -25.00
C PRO A 48 0.25 5.43 -23.74
N VAL A 49 -1.03 5.04 -23.71
CA VAL A 49 -1.90 5.07 -22.54
C VAL A 49 -2.59 3.72 -22.48
N ASP A 50 -2.54 3.08 -21.32
CA ASP A 50 -3.08 1.74 -21.14
C ASP A 50 -4.24 1.74 -20.16
N THR A 51 -5.47 1.69 -20.68
CA THR A 51 -6.70 1.75 -19.88
C THR A 51 -6.91 0.48 -19.06
N ALA A 52 -6.50 -0.68 -19.57
CA ALA A 52 -6.57 -1.94 -18.83
C ALA A 52 -5.73 -1.87 -17.55
N LEU A 53 -4.58 -1.22 -17.63
CA LEU A 53 -3.72 -1.02 -16.47
C LEU A 53 -4.38 -0.14 -15.38
N ILE A 54 -5.09 0.91 -15.79
CA ILE A 54 -5.86 1.78 -14.88
C ILE A 54 -7.01 0.98 -14.24
N GLU A 55 -7.76 0.23 -15.04
CA GLU A 55 -8.86 -0.62 -14.56
C GLU A 55 -8.38 -1.64 -13.54
N TRP A 56 -7.23 -2.26 -13.77
CA TRP A 56 -6.62 -3.19 -12.82
C TRP A 56 -6.14 -2.52 -11.53
N MET A 57 -5.64 -1.28 -11.57
CA MET A 57 -5.35 -0.54 -10.34
C MET A 57 -6.63 -0.29 -9.54
N VAL A 58 -7.69 0.18 -10.19
CA VAL A 58 -8.99 0.39 -9.54
C VAL A 58 -9.54 -0.92 -8.98
N GLN A 59 -9.45 -2.02 -9.75
CA GLN A 59 -9.86 -3.35 -9.32
C GLN A 59 -9.07 -3.80 -8.07
N GLY A 60 -7.75 -3.66 -8.08
CA GLY A 60 -6.90 -4.02 -6.95
C GLY A 60 -7.25 -3.26 -5.67
N VAL A 61 -7.54 -1.97 -5.79
CA VAL A 61 -8.03 -1.17 -4.65
C VAL A 61 -9.41 -1.64 -4.19
N LYS A 62 -10.33 -1.97 -5.11
CA LYS A 62 -11.65 -2.52 -4.75
C LYS A 62 -11.55 -3.86 -4.01
N LEU A 63 -10.61 -4.72 -4.40
CA LEU A 63 -10.43 -6.04 -3.78
C LEU A 63 -9.78 -5.99 -2.39
N LEU A 64 -8.82 -5.09 -2.17
CA LEU A 64 -8.10 -4.99 -0.90
C LEU A 64 -8.64 -3.90 0.05
N GLY A 65 -9.28 -2.87 -0.48
CA GLY A 65 -9.54 -1.62 0.22
C GLY A 65 -8.34 -0.67 0.19
N ARG A 66 -8.63 0.64 0.21
CA ARG A 66 -7.61 1.70 0.08
C ARG A 66 -6.57 1.67 1.20
N GLU A 67 -7.02 1.49 2.44
CA GLU A 67 -6.15 1.47 3.63
C GLU A 67 -5.16 0.29 3.58
N GLU A 68 -5.63 -0.89 3.21
CA GLU A 68 -4.77 -2.08 3.12
C GLU A 68 -3.78 -1.95 1.95
N VAL A 69 -4.18 -1.36 0.83
CA VAL A 69 -3.25 -1.03 -0.27
C VAL A 69 -2.14 -0.11 0.23
N ARG A 70 -2.48 0.98 0.92
CA ARG A 70 -1.52 1.91 1.52
C ARG A 70 -0.59 1.21 2.50
N ARG A 71 -1.16 0.40 3.41
CA ARG A 71 -0.41 -0.35 4.42
C ARG A 71 0.59 -1.33 3.80
N ARG A 72 0.16 -2.14 2.82
CA ARG A 72 1.04 -3.09 2.12
C ARG A 72 2.13 -2.38 1.34
N ALA A 73 1.82 -1.24 0.72
CA ALA A 73 2.78 -0.43 0.00
C ALA A 73 3.86 0.12 0.96
N SER A 74 3.46 0.57 2.15
CA SER A 74 4.38 1.02 3.20
C SER A 74 5.34 -0.08 3.66
N TYR A 75 4.85 -1.31 3.83
CA TYR A 75 5.70 -2.47 4.17
C TYR A 75 6.60 -2.89 3.00
N LEU A 76 6.13 -2.81 1.76
CA LEU A 76 6.94 -3.07 0.57
C LEU A 76 8.11 -2.07 0.49
N ALA A 77 7.83 -0.78 0.69
CA ALA A 77 8.86 0.25 0.75
C ALA A 77 9.87 0.01 1.88
N GLY A 78 9.39 -0.40 3.06
CA GLY A 78 10.24 -0.74 4.21
C GLY A 78 11.15 -1.94 3.95
N HIS A 79 10.60 -3.02 3.39
CA HIS A 79 11.36 -4.20 3.00
C HIS A 79 12.47 -3.85 2.00
N ARG A 80 12.15 -3.10 0.94
CA ARG A 80 13.14 -2.67 -0.05
C ARG A 80 14.26 -1.82 0.57
N LYS A 81 13.92 -0.90 1.47
CA LYS A 81 14.90 -0.06 2.17
C LYS A 81 15.83 -0.86 3.10
N LEU A 82 15.31 -1.90 3.76
CA LEU A 82 16.11 -2.80 4.60
C LEU A 82 17.02 -3.70 3.76
N TRP A 83 16.51 -4.22 2.64
CA TRP A 83 17.29 -5.04 1.72
C TRP A 83 18.48 -4.27 1.14
N LEU A 84 18.27 -3.02 0.72
CA LEU A 84 19.34 -2.14 0.22
C LEU A 84 20.44 -1.83 1.24
N ARG A 85 20.17 -2.04 2.54
CA ARG A 85 21.11 -1.76 3.65
C ARG A 85 21.70 -3.02 4.27
N ASP A 86 21.39 -4.19 3.73
CA ASP A 86 21.77 -5.50 4.29
C ASP A 86 21.28 -5.71 5.74
N LEU A 87 20.09 -5.21 6.05
CA LEU A 87 19.46 -5.29 7.38
C LEU A 87 18.21 -6.16 7.37
N MET A 88 18.11 -7.08 6.40
CA MET A 88 16.96 -7.96 6.25
C MET A 88 17.05 -9.13 7.24
N THR A 89 16.08 -9.26 8.14
CA THR A 89 15.98 -10.44 9.02
C THR A 89 15.18 -11.55 8.36
N PRO A 90 15.37 -12.82 8.78
CA PRO A 90 14.54 -13.92 8.32
C PRO A 90 13.04 -13.69 8.58
N GLU A 91 12.70 -13.04 9.70
CA GLU A 91 11.31 -12.76 10.06
C GLU A 91 10.65 -11.73 9.15
N ILE A 92 11.32 -10.60 8.90
CA ILE A 92 10.82 -9.57 7.98
C ILE A 92 10.66 -10.15 6.57
N ASN A 93 11.63 -10.96 6.13
CA ASN A 93 11.55 -11.62 4.83
C ASN A 93 10.41 -12.65 4.76
N ARG A 94 10.15 -13.40 5.84
CA ARG A 94 9.04 -14.34 5.94
C ARG A 94 7.70 -13.62 5.80
N ARG A 95 7.50 -12.50 6.50
CA ARG A 95 6.28 -11.70 6.41
C ARG A 95 6.10 -11.06 5.03
N HIS A 96 7.18 -10.56 4.44
CA HIS A 96 7.14 -10.07 3.06
C HIS A 96 6.68 -11.17 2.09
N LYS A 97 7.24 -12.39 2.19
CA LYS A 97 6.82 -13.52 1.35
C LYS A 97 5.39 -13.98 1.61
N ALA A 98 4.90 -13.88 2.85
CA ALA A 98 3.49 -14.18 3.15
C ALA A 98 2.55 -13.16 2.48
N ARG A 99 2.96 -11.89 2.45
CA ARG A 99 2.19 -10.78 1.86
C ARG A 99 2.29 -10.72 0.33
N PHE A 100 3.44 -11.11 -0.21
CA PHE A 100 3.72 -11.19 -1.64
C PHE A 100 4.34 -12.56 -2.02
N PRO A 101 3.55 -13.65 -2.06
CA PRO A 101 4.07 -14.99 -2.31
C PRO A 101 4.76 -15.16 -3.68
N SER A 102 4.27 -14.47 -4.70
CA SER A 102 4.87 -14.48 -6.04
C SER A 102 5.77 -13.27 -6.30
N ALA A 103 7.09 -13.46 -6.16
CA ALA A 103 8.08 -12.43 -6.46
C ALA A 103 8.07 -11.98 -7.93
N ARG A 104 7.75 -12.91 -8.86
CA ARG A 104 7.61 -12.57 -10.28
C ARG A 104 6.44 -11.60 -10.52
N ARG A 105 5.29 -11.89 -9.91
CA ARG A 105 4.10 -11.04 -10.02
C ARG A 105 4.34 -9.66 -9.41
N LEU A 106 5.02 -9.60 -8.27
CA LEU A 106 5.39 -8.34 -7.62
C LEU A 106 6.28 -7.49 -8.53
N ARG A 107 7.30 -8.10 -9.15
CA ARG A 107 8.19 -7.40 -10.09
C ARG A 107 7.44 -6.82 -11.29
N VAL A 108 6.52 -7.58 -11.87
CA VAL A 108 5.70 -7.10 -13.00
C VAL A 108 4.81 -5.93 -12.55
N ALA A 109 4.18 -6.05 -11.39
CA ALA A 109 3.34 -5.00 -10.83
C ALA A 109 4.12 -3.71 -10.53
N GLU A 110 5.30 -3.80 -9.92
CA GLU A 110 6.19 -2.64 -9.69
C GLU A 110 6.64 -1.99 -11.01
N SER A 111 6.97 -2.81 -12.02
CA SER A 111 7.36 -2.33 -13.33
C SER A 111 6.22 -1.55 -13.99
N MET A 112 5.02 -2.13 -14.06
CA MET A 112 3.86 -1.51 -14.70
C MET A 112 3.36 -0.29 -13.93
N ALA A 113 3.38 -0.33 -12.59
CA ALA A 113 3.10 0.84 -11.77
C ALA A 113 4.05 2.00 -12.10
N SER A 114 5.34 1.71 -12.20
CA SER A 114 6.34 2.72 -12.55
C SER A 114 6.14 3.25 -13.97
N THR A 115 5.78 2.40 -14.93
CA THR A 115 5.51 2.84 -16.29
C THR A 115 4.25 3.71 -16.38
N SER A 116 3.23 3.45 -15.56
CA SER A 116 2.02 4.28 -15.53
C SER A 116 2.28 5.76 -15.23
N LEU A 117 3.40 6.08 -14.57
CA LEU A 117 3.78 7.46 -14.25
C LEU A 117 4.07 8.33 -15.48
N PHE A 118 4.30 7.72 -16.66
CA PHE A 118 4.49 8.47 -17.90
C PHE A 118 3.20 9.11 -18.42
N TRP A 119 2.02 8.63 -18.03
CA TRP A 119 0.74 9.15 -18.51
C TRP A 119 -0.33 9.36 -17.43
N VAL A 120 -0.14 8.84 -16.21
CA VAL A 120 -1.00 9.13 -15.06
C VAL A 120 -0.15 9.78 -13.96
N SER A 121 -0.36 11.08 -13.73
CA SER A 121 0.31 11.82 -12.68
C SER A 121 -0.08 11.30 -11.30
N VAL A 122 0.74 11.59 -10.29
CA VAL A 122 0.45 11.32 -8.88
C VAL A 122 0.14 12.64 -8.21
N ALA A 123 -1.04 12.72 -7.59
CA ALA A 123 -1.48 13.86 -6.81
C ALA A 123 -0.45 14.15 -5.71
N PRO A 124 -0.13 15.43 -5.41
CA PRO A 124 0.90 15.78 -4.43
C PRO A 124 0.78 15.04 -3.09
N GLU A 125 -0.43 14.96 -2.54
CA GLU A 125 -0.81 14.28 -1.30
C GLU A 125 -0.58 12.76 -1.34
N ALA A 126 -0.61 12.17 -2.52
CA ALA A 126 -0.40 10.74 -2.72
C ALA A 126 1.08 10.37 -2.86
N ARG A 127 2.01 11.34 -2.98
CA ARG A 127 3.44 11.04 -3.15
C ARG A 127 4.09 10.54 -1.87
N GLU A 128 3.62 11.02 -0.73
CA GLU A 128 4.16 10.65 0.57
C GLU A 128 3.55 9.34 1.05
N LEU A 129 4.32 8.27 0.89
CA LEU A 129 4.01 6.96 1.45
C LEU A 129 4.91 6.70 2.66
N PRO A 130 4.36 6.47 3.86
CA PRO A 130 5.17 6.18 5.03
C PRO A 130 5.93 4.86 4.82
N VAL A 131 7.20 4.82 5.21
CA VAL A 131 8.04 3.62 5.11
C VAL A 131 8.01 2.89 6.45
N VAL A 132 7.46 1.68 6.47
CA VAL A 132 7.20 0.95 7.71
C VAL A 132 7.95 -0.38 7.73
N ILE A 133 8.60 -0.70 8.85
CA ILE A 133 9.21 -2.02 9.07
C ILE A 133 8.12 -3.00 9.48
N ASP A 134 8.02 -4.14 8.77
CA ASP A 134 7.10 -5.22 9.11
C ASP A 134 7.67 -6.08 10.25
N GLY A 135 7.72 -5.53 11.46
CA GLY A 135 8.33 -6.15 12.64
C GLY A 135 9.15 -5.17 13.47
N THR A 136 9.98 -5.69 14.36
CA THR A 136 10.92 -4.88 15.14
C THR A 136 12.09 -4.43 14.26
N CYS A 137 12.72 -3.31 14.64
CA CYS A 137 13.92 -2.86 13.94
C CYS A 137 15.05 -3.88 14.16
N PRO A 138 15.75 -4.34 13.11
CA PRO A 138 16.85 -5.31 13.22
C PRO A 138 18.05 -4.82 14.04
N ARG A 139 18.18 -3.51 14.27
CA ARG A 139 19.36 -2.89 14.90
C ARG A 139 19.15 -2.54 16.37
N CYS A 140 17.96 -2.07 16.72
CA CYS A 140 17.64 -1.67 18.09
C CYS A 140 16.56 -2.55 18.73
N ASP A 141 16.05 -3.57 18.04
CA ASP A 141 14.93 -4.41 18.47
C ASP A 141 13.70 -3.59 18.95
N GLY A 142 13.46 -2.45 18.30
CA GLY A 142 12.41 -1.50 18.68
C GLY A 142 12.74 -0.62 19.89
N ALA A 143 13.89 -0.82 20.54
CA ALA A 143 14.33 -0.09 21.73
C ALA A 143 14.75 1.37 21.47
N GLY A 144 14.64 1.91 20.25
CA GLY A 144 14.70 3.36 20.13
C GLY A 144 14.37 3.98 18.78
N LYS A 145 13.16 4.46 18.43
CA LYS A 145 11.72 4.15 18.69
C LYS A 145 10.90 4.61 17.44
N LEU A 146 10.13 3.84 16.66
CA LEU A 146 9.67 4.33 15.32
C LEU A 146 8.51 5.37 15.27
N TRP A 147 8.84 6.51 14.66
CA TRP A 147 8.05 7.64 14.05
C TRP A 147 6.88 7.35 13.21
N VAL A 148 5.70 7.75 13.65
CA VAL A 148 4.54 7.88 12.79
C VAL A 148 4.09 9.34 12.75
N ASN A 149 3.88 9.86 11.53
CA ASN A 149 3.11 11.08 11.34
C ASN A 149 1.65 10.75 11.65
N LEU A 150 1.15 11.22 12.80
CA LEU A 150 -0.24 11.03 13.20
C LEU A 150 -1.02 12.19 12.62
N VAL A 151 -1.88 11.90 11.64
CA VAL A 151 -2.89 12.86 11.23
C VAL A 151 -3.82 13.06 12.42
N ILE A 152 -3.92 14.28 12.93
CA ILE A 152 -4.79 14.58 14.07
C ILE A 152 -6.11 15.17 13.59
N ASP A 153 -6.08 15.94 12.50
CA ASP A 153 -7.24 16.44 11.77
C ASP A 153 -6.85 16.74 10.31
N ASP A 154 -7.40 15.97 9.37
CA ASP A 154 -7.17 16.10 7.93
C ASP A 154 -7.96 17.24 7.27
N VAL A 155 -9.05 17.69 7.89
CA VAL A 155 -9.92 18.78 7.38
C VAL A 155 -9.39 20.15 7.79
N SER A 156 -8.73 20.25 8.94
CA SER A 156 -8.04 21.48 9.39
C SER A 156 -6.52 21.47 9.16
N GLY A 157 -5.95 20.33 8.75
CA GLY A 157 -4.51 20.18 8.51
C GLY A 157 -3.69 20.08 9.80
N TRP A 158 -4.27 19.55 10.89
CA TRP A 158 -3.60 19.38 12.17
C TRP A 158 -3.00 17.96 12.31
N PHE A 159 -1.78 17.87 12.82
CA PHE A 159 -1.02 16.63 12.94
C PHE A 159 -0.24 16.66 14.28
N GLU A 160 -0.09 15.52 14.95
CA GLU A 160 0.72 15.34 16.18
C GLU A 160 1.69 14.20 15.96
N GLU A 161 2.67 14.20 16.82
CA GLU A 161 3.90 13.47 16.72
C GLU A 161 4.21 12.93 18.16
N GLY A 162 4.15 11.60 18.49
CA GLY A 162 4.54 11.00 19.83
C GLY A 162 5.27 9.57 19.94
N TYR A 163 6.57 9.50 20.43
CA TYR A 163 7.93 8.81 20.02
C TYR A 163 8.54 8.17 18.68
N ALA A 164 9.74 8.69 18.25
CA ALA A 164 10.20 8.75 16.84
C ALA A 164 11.50 8.25 16.18
N PRO A 165 12.57 7.82 16.84
CA PRO A 165 13.75 7.32 16.13
C PRO A 165 13.63 5.96 15.39
N CYS A 166 14.40 5.82 14.32
CA CYS A 166 14.77 4.55 13.68
C CYS A 166 13.97 4.09 12.44
N TRP A 167 14.07 4.89 11.38
CA TRP A 167 14.24 4.40 10.00
C TRP A 167 15.63 3.74 9.82
N VAL A 168 15.91 2.80 10.72
CA VAL A 168 17.14 2.03 11.00
C VAL A 168 18.25 2.72 11.82
N CYS A 169 17.89 3.86 12.44
CA CYS A 169 18.55 4.54 13.56
C CYS A 169 19.65 5.53 13.12
N ARG A 170 19.33 6.35 12.10
CA ARG A 170 19.98 7.62 11.72
C ARG A 170 21.54 7.61 11.67
N ASP A 171 22.06 7.02 10.58
CA ASP A 171 23.30 7.35 9.83
C ASP A 171 24.75 7.03 10.28
N GLY A 172 25.04 6.42 11.44
CA GLY A 172 26.39 5.90 11.71
C GLY A 172 26.61 5.58 13.19
N GLY A 173 27.28 4.47 13.51
CA GLY A 173 27.60 4.15 14.90
C GLY A 173 28.54 5.20 15.49
N ALA A 174 28.26 5.69 16.69
CA ALA A 174 29.32 6.20 17.56
C ALA A 174 30.16 4.99 17.96
N ALA A 175 31.43 4.99 17.52
CA ALA A 175 32.52 4.61 18.40
C ALA A 175 33.05 5.91 19.00
#